data_AF-A0A485M9C2-F1
#
_entry.id   AF-A0A485M9C2-F1
#
_cell.length_a   1.000
_cell.length_b   1.000
_cell.length_c   1.000
_cell.angle_alpha   90.00
_cell.angle_beta   90.00
_cell.angle_gamma   90.00
#
_symmetry.space_group_name_H-M   'P 1'
#
loop_
_entity.id
_entity.type
_entity.pdbx_description
1 polymer ?
#
loop_
_entity_poly.entity_id
_entity_poly.type
_entity_poly.pdbx_seq_one_letter_code
_entity_poly.pdbx_strand_id
1 'polypeptide(L)' 'MTGRPVPVRYAARRPGDPPALVAGAAKIKRELGWRPRFESLQAMLETAWRWHSGHPRGFKG' A
#
# COMPACT_ATOMS: atom_id res chain seq x y z
N MET A 1 -11.32 3.57 6.56
CA MET A 1 -10.87 4.86 5.96
C MET A 1 -10.93 5.96 7.01
N THR A 2 -10.11 7.00 6.90
CA THR A 2 -10.04 8.11 7.88
C THR A 2 -11.20 9.09 7.79
N GLY A 3 -11.92 9.12 6.65
CA GLY A 3 -13.00 10.09 6.39
C GLY A 3 -12.55 11.55 6.35
N ARG A 4 -11.23 11.79 6.39
CA ARG A 4 -10.62 13.13 6.47
C ARG A 4 -9.59 13.27 5.35
N PRO A 5 -9.51 14.45 4.69
CA PRO A 5 -8.49 14.69 3.68
C PRO A 5 -7.09 14.61 4.31
N VAL A 6 -6.15 13.99 3.58
CA VAL A 6 -4.74 13.98 3.95
C VAL A 6 -4.09 15.23 3.35
N PRO A 7 -3.48 16.13 4.15
CA PRO A 7 -2.81 17.30 3.61
C PRO A 7 -1.66 16.91 2.68
N VAL A 8 -1.62 17.49 1.48
CA VAL A 8 -0.58 17.22 0.47
C VAL A 8 0.24 18.48 0.23
N ARG A 9 1.56 18.34 0.17
CA ARG A 9 2.50 19.39 -0.26
C ARG A 9 3.44 18.81 -1.31
N TYR A 10 3.53 19.47 -2.45
CA TYR A 10 4.45 19.06 -3.51
C TYR A 10 5.88 19.50 -3.18
N ALA A 11 6.86 18.67 -3.56
CA ALA A 11 8.28 18.92 -3.37
C ALA A 11 9.06 18.44 -4.61
N ALA A 12 10.34 18.78 -4.68
CA ALA A 12 11.21 18.28 -5.75
C ALA A 12 11.28 16.75 -5.77
N ARG A 13 11.47 16.17 -6.96
CA ARG A 13 11.66 14.72 -7.10
C ARG A 13 12.94 14.30 -6.38
N ARG A 14 12.89 13.15 -5.70
CA ARG A 14 14.09 12.52 -5.15
C ARG A 14 14.95 11.98 -6.30
N PRO A 15 16.26 12.29 -6.34
CA PRO A 15 17.16 11.70 -7.33
C PRO A 15 17.13 10.17 -7.25
N GLY A 16 17.00 9.52 -8.41
CA GLY A 16 16.92 8.05 -8.52
C GLY A 16 15.51 7.47 -8.63
N ASP A 17 14.45 8.24 -8.31
CA ASP A 17 13.08 7.73 -8.42
C ASP A 17 12.59 7.74 -9.89
N PRO A 18 12.16 6.60 -10.45
CA PRO A 18 11.54 6.57 -11.77
C PRO A 18 10.14 7.21 -11.72
N PRO A 19 9.59 7.68 -12.86
CA PRO A 19 8.23 8.22 -12.89
C PRO A 19 7.15 7.19 -12.56
N ALA A 20 7.37 5.90 -12.84
CA ALA A 20 6.51 4.80 -12.45
C ALA A 20 7.31 3.47 -12.42
N LEU A 21 6.88 2.55 -11.56
CA LEU A 21 7.43 1.19 -11.49
C LEU A 21 6.31 0.21 -11.10
N VAL A 22 6.01 -0.75 -11.97
CA VAL A 22 4.92 -1.73 -11.78
C VAL A 22 5.40 -3.11 -12.17
N ALA A 23 5.14 -4.12 -11.33
CA ALA A 23 5.49 -5.51 -11.61
C ALA A 23 4.36 -6.25 -12.33
N GLY A 24 4.71 -7.08 -13.32
CA GLY A 24 3.77 -8.00 -13.96
C GLY A 24 3.56 -9.27 -13.15
N ALA A 25 2.33 -9.54 -12.71
CA ALA A 25 1.99 -10.72 -11.90
C ALA A 25 1.55 -11.96 -12.73
N ALA A 26 1.61 -11.90 -14.06
CA ALA A 26 1.07 -12.96 -14.93
C ALA A 26 1.75 -14.33 -14.73
N LYS A 27 3.07 -14.34 -14.52
CA LYS A 27 3.86 -15.58 -14.34
C LYS A 27 3.41 -16.37 -13.11
N ILE A 28 3.36 -15.71 -11.95
CA ILE A 28 2.99 -16.37 -10.69
C ILE A 28 1.52 -16.81 -10.67
N LYS A 29 0.62 -16.04 -11.30
CA LYS A 29 -0.79 -16.42 -11.50
C LYS A 29 -0.92 -17.72 -12.31
N ARG A 30 -0.14 -17.85 -13.40
CA ARG A 30 -0.17 -19.02 -14.28
C ARG A 30 0.48 -20.24 -13.65
N GLU A 31 1.66 -20.09 -13.07
CA GLU A 31 2.49 -21.23 -12.65
C GLU A 31 2.09 -21.78 -11.29
N LEU A 32 1.65 -20.92 -10.37
CA LEU A 32 1.32 -21.32 -9.00
C LEU A 32 -0.18 -21.21 -8.69
N GLY A 33 -1.00 -20.82 -9.67
CA GLY A 33 -2.42 -20.52 -9.44
C GLY A 33 -2.63 -19.39 -8.43
N TRP A 34 -1.60 -18.60 -8.13
CA TRP A 34 -1.64 -17.60 -7.07
C TRP A 34 -2.67 -16.52 -7.41
N ARG A 35 -3.51 -16.18 -6.43
CA ARG A 35 -4.51 -15.11 -6.55
C ARG A 35 -4.35 -14.15 -5.37
N PRO A 36 -4.21 -12.84 -5.59
CA PRO A 36 -4.13 -11.89 -4.50
C PRO A 36 -5.46 -11.88 -3.77
N ARG A 37 -5.43 -12.05 -2.45
CA ARG A 37 -6.63 -11.91 -1.60
C ARG A 37 -7.12 -10.46 -1.52
N PHE A 38 -6.19 -9.50 -1.64
CA PHE A 38 -6.45 -8.07 -1.57
C PHE A 38 -5.95 -7.41 -2.86
N GLU A 39 -6.78 -7.40 -3.92
CA GLU A 39 -6.42 -6.78 -5.21
C GLU A 39 -6.66 -5.26 -5.23
N SER A 40 -7.47 -4.71 -4.32
CA SER A 40 -7.79 -3.28 -4.31
C SER A 40 -6.90 -2.49 -3.35
N LEU A 41 -6.48 -1.31 -3.80
CA LEU A 41 -5.77 -0.34 -2.96
C LEU A 41 -6.59 0.02 -1.70
N GLN A 42 -7.92 0.10 -1.84
CA GLN A 42 -8.82 0.35 -0.71
C GLN A 42 -8.68 -0.70 0.39
N ALA A 43 -8.66 -2.00 0.06
CA ALA A 43 -8.52 -3.06 1.06
C ALA A 43 -7.14 -3.00 1.75
N MET A 44 -6.09 -2.64 1.02
CA MET A 44 -4.75 -2.43 1.59
C MET A 44 -4.77 -1.26 2.59
N LEU A 45 -5.39 -0.13 2.22
CA LEU A 45 -5.51 1.04 3.09
C LEU A 45 -6.36 0.76 4.34
N GLU A 46 -7.44 -0.01 4.20
CA GLU A 46 -8.32 -0.37 5.33
C GLU A 46 -7.61 -1.23 6.37
N THR A 47 -6.88 -2.25 5.92
CA THR A 47 -6.13 -3.14 6.83
C THR A 47 -4.99 -2.39 7.53
N ALA A 48 -4.26 -1.53 6.81
CA ALA A 48 -3.22 -0.68 7.38
C ALA A 48 -3.80 0.31 8.41
N TRP A 49 -4.88 1.01 8.07
CA TRP A 49 -5.52 1.98 8.97
C TRP A 49 -6.03 1.33 10.26
N ARG A 50 -6.64 0.14 10.15
CA ARG A 50 -7.13 -0.62 11.30
C ARG A 50 -5.99 -0.95 12.26
N TRP A 51 -4.84 -1.38 11.75
CA TRP A 51 -3.66 -1.66 12.56
C TRP A 51 -3.15 -0.40 13.26
N HIS A 52 -2.86 0.66 12.51
CA HIS A 52 -2.29 1.89 13.05
C HIS A 52 -3.21 2.61 14.05
N SER A 53 -4.53 2.54 13.85
CA SER A 53 -5.50 3.10 14.78
C SER A 53 -5.55 2.34 16.11
N GLY A 54 -5.40 1.00 16.06
CA GLY A 54 -5.36 0.16 17.26
C GLY A 54 -3.99 0.13 17.97
N HIS A 55 -2.92 0.42 17.23
CA HIS A 55 -1.54 0.38 17.71
C HIS A 55 -0.79 1.68 17.38
N PRO A 56 -1.21 2.83 17.93
CA PRO A 56 -0.62 4.13 17.59
C PRO A 56 0.86 4.25 17.95
N ARG A 57 1.36 3.40 18.86
CA ARG A 57 2.77 3.31 19.26
C ARG A 57 3.48 2.06 18.73
N GLY A 58 2.86 1.34 17.79
CA GLY A 58 3.39 0.08 17.28
C GLY A 58 3.28 -1.07 18.28
N PHE A 59 4.19 -2.04 18.17
CA PHE A 59 4.25 -3.19 19.07
C PHE A 59 4.68 -2.77 20.48
N LYS A 60 4.22 -3.51 21.49
CA LYS A 60 4.81 -3.42 22.84
C LYS A 60 6.14 -4.18 22.80
N GLY A 61 7.24 -3.44 23.00
CA GLY A 61 8.56 -4.03 23.20
C GLY A 61 8.69 -4.71 24.55
#